data_AF-A0A2D5P2S0-F1
#
_entry.id   AF-A0A2D5P2S0-F1
#
_cell.length_a   1.000
_cell.length_b   1.000
_cell.length_c   1.000
_cell.angle_alpha   90.00
_cell.angle_beta   90.00
_cell.angle_gamma   90.00
#
_symmetry.space_group_name_H-M   'P 1'
#
loop_
_entity.id
_entity.type
_entity.pdbx_description
1 polymer ?
#
loop_
_entity_poly.entity_id
_entity_poly.type
_entity_poly.pdbx_seq_one_letter_code
_entity_poly.pdbx_strand_id
1 'polypeptide(L)'
;MRIMKTLLTVIIISLLSACTSVYDVTSSPVLETEIGEKILSVDAFICKLDKRSSFAKGLPKYRIIKNYGFDKCPLGEHITSLEKGTIIQINSASHRSHWGLFHSDHWYLIGSVQLNGKNYDFYNYLGLTTNGLPPEKTQIELLW
;
A
#
# COMPACT_ATOMS: atom_id res chain seq x y z
N MET A 1 -44.62 -15.76 7.23
CA MET A 1 -43.80 -14.76 7.95
C MET A 1 -42.35 -15.19 8.26
N ARG A 2 -42.02 -16.49 8.31
CA ARG A 2 -40.63 -16.98 8.54
C ARG A 2 -39.70 -16.74 7.33
N ILE A 3 -40.20 -16.95 6.11
CA ILE A 3 -39.45 -16.82 4.84
C ILE A 3 -38.97 -15.38 4.57
N MET A 4 -39.82 -14.37 4.84
CA MET A 4 -39.47 -12.95 4.70
C MET A 4 -38.31 -12.52 5.63
N LYS A 5 -38.26 -13.08 6.85
CA LYS A 5 -37.18 -12.79 7.80
C LYS A 5 -35.86 -13.39 7.32
N THR A 6 -35.87 -14.62 6.83
CA THR A 6 -34.65 -15.27 6.30
C THR A 6 -34.11 -14.54 5.07
N LEU A 7 -34.98 -14.10 4.17
CA LEU A 7 -34.58 -13.32 2.98
C LEU A 7 -33.94 -11.99 3.37
N LEU A 8 -34.53 -11.27 4.32
CA LEU A 8 -34.00 -10.00 4.83
C LEU A 8 -32.63 -10.21 5.50
N THR A 9 -32.47 -11.26 6.30
CA THR A 9 -31.18 -11.59 6.93
C THR A 9 -30.11 -11.92 5.90
N VAL A 10 -30.44 -12.66 4.84
CA VAL A 10 -29.50 -12.97 3.75
C VAL A 10 -29.10 -11.68 3.03
N ILE A 11 -30.05 -10.80 2.68
CA ILE A 11 -29.74 -9.52 2.04
C ILE A 11 -28.83 -8.66 2.93
N ILE A 12 -29.11 -8.60 4.24
CA ILE A 12 -28.28 -7.86 5.20
C ILE A 12 -26.86 -8.46 5.28
N ILE A 13 -26.73 -9.78 5.36
CA ILE A 13 -25.41 -10.44 5.40
C ILE A 13 -24.63 -10.17 4.10
N SER A 14 -25.29 -10.22 2.94
CA SER A 14 -24.69 -9.92 1.64
C SER A 14 -24.25 -8.46 1.53
N LEU A 15 -24.98 -7.52 2.14
CA LEU A 15 -24.61 -6.10 2.19
C LEU A 15 -23.46 -5.82 3.18
N LEU A 16 -23.25 -6.70 4.17
CA LEU A 16 -22.19 -6.58 5.18
C LEU A 16 -20.90 -7.32 4.81
N SER A 17 -20.91 -8.17 3.76
CA SER A 17 -19.70 -8.81 3.27
C SER A 17 -18.88 -7.83 2.46
N ALA A 18 -17.84 -7.27 3.08
CA ALA A 18 -16.91 -6.40 2.39
C ALA A 18 -15.90 -7.25 1.59
N CYS A 19 -15.83 -7.04 0.28
CA CYS A 19 -14.93 -7.74 -0.62
C CYS A 19 -13.74 -6.84 -0.98
N THR A 20 -12.55 -7.43 -1.12
CA THR A 20 -11.38 -6.70 -1.63
C THR A 20 -10.83 -7.45 -2.83
N SER A 21 -10.86 -6.82 -3.99
CA SER A 21 -10.21 -7.29 -5.21
C SER A 21 -8.80 -6.73 -5.26
N VAL A 22 -7.83 -7.56 -5.65
CA VAL A 22 -6.43 -7.17 -5.78
C VAL A 22 -6.03 -7.32 -7.25
N TYR A 23 -5.48 -6.25 -7.81
CA TYR A 23 -5.04 -6.16 -9.19
C TYR A 23 -3.54 -5.86 -9.22
N ASP A 24 -2.83 -6.55 -10.11
CA ASP A 24 -1.48 -6.18 -10.51
C ASP A 24 -1.59 -5.12 -11.60
N VAL A 25 -0.99 -3.97 -11.35
CA VAL A 25 -1.03 -2.80 -12.25
C VAL A 25 0.39 -2.34 -12.63
N THR A 26 1.36 -3.24 -12.53
CA THR A 26 2.77 -2.98 -12.82
C THR A 26 2.99 -2.47 -14.24
N SER A 27 2.23 -2.98 -15.22
CA SER A 27 2.29 -2.56 -16.63
C SER A 27 1.39 -1.37 -16.97
N SER A 28 0.81 -0.69 -15.97
CA SER A 28 0.00 0.51 -16.23
C SER A 28 0.90 1.66 -16.70
N PRO A 29 0.60 2.35 -17.81
CA PRO A 29 1.43 3.44 -18.34
C PRO A 29 1.71 4.57 -17.33
N VAL A 30 0.83 4.73 -16.34
CA VAL A 30 0.95 5.76 -15.31
C VAL A 30 1.97 5.39 -14.23
N LEU A 31 2.21 4.09 -14.00
CA LEU A 31 3.07 3.56 -12.95
C LEU A 31 4.31 2.84 -13.48
N GLU A 32 4.36 2.54 -14.78
CA GLU A 32 5.50 1.89 -15.44
C GLU A 32 6.81 2.66 -15.20
N THR A 33 6.75 3.99 -15.20
CA THR A 33 7.92 4.84 -14.90
C THR A 33 8.43 4.67 -13.48
N GLU A 34 7.63 4.13 -12.57
CA GLU A 34 8.01 3.92 -11.17
C GLU A 34 8.70 2.57 -10.95
N ILE A 35 8.59 1.64 -11.89
CA ILE A 35 9.22 0.32 -11.79
C ILE A 35 10.71 0.42 -12.13
N GLY A 36 11.54 -0.35 -11.43
CA GLY A 36 12.99 -0.35 -11.62
C GLY A 36 13.75 0.20 -10.42
N GLU A 37 15.02 0.48 -10.65
CA GLU A 37 15.90 1.09 -9.65
C GLU A 37 15.51 2.55 -9.42
N LYS A 38 15.41 2.95 -8.15
CA LYS A 38 15.11 4.31 -7.70
C LYS A 38 16.11 4.75 -6.64
N ILE A 39 16.41 6.05 -6.64
CA ILE A 39 17.29 6.66 -5.66
C ILE A 39 16.42 7.51 -4.75
N LEU A 40 16.47 7.28 -3.44
CA LEU A 40 15.69 8.08 -2.50
C LEU A 40 16.09 9.56 -2.57
N SER A 41 15.10 10.44 -2.71
CA SER A 41 15.27 11.89 -2.71
C SER A 41 15.18 12.50 -1.30
N VAL A 42 14.73 11.71 -0.33
CA VAL A 42 14.52 12.06 1.07
C VAL A 42 15.00 10.94 2.00
N ASP A 43 15.27 11.26 3.26
CA ASP A 43 15.47 10.24 4.29
C ASP A 43 14.15 9.48 4.52
N ALA A 44 14.26 8.18 4.78
CA ALA A 44 13.12 7.29 4.97
C ALA A 44 13.38 6.26 6.06
N PHE A 45 12.31 5.60 6.49
CA PHE A 45 12.36 4.46 7.40
C PHE A 45 11.70 3.25 6.76
N ILE A 46 12.24 2.07 7.06
CA ILE A 46 11.52 0.81 6.92
C ILE A 46 10.88 0.50 8.26
N CYS A 47 9.55 0.48 8.28
CA CYS A 47 8.74 0.28 9.48
C CYS A 47 7.95 -1.02 9.37
N LYS A 48 7.88 -1.79 10.45
CA LYS A 48 6.98 -2.93 10.58
C LYS A 48 5.69 -2.48 11.25
N LEU A 49 4.58 -2.53 10.52
CA LEU A 49 3.27 -2.19 11.05
C LEU A 49 2.61 -3.43 11.66
N ASP A 50 2.34 -3.40 12.97
CA ASP A 50 1.79 -4.54 13.73
C ASP A 50 0.31 -4.80 13.45
N LYS A 51 -0.47 -3.75 13.16
CA LYS A 51 -1.87 -3.84 12.72
C LYS A 51 -2.01 -3.30 11.31
N ARG A 52 -2.08 -4.20 10.33
CA ARG A 52 -2.40 -3.82 8.95
C ARG A 52 -3.90 -3.71 8.76
N SER A 53 -4.32 -2.66 8.05
CA SER A 53 -5.68 -2.58 7.53
C SER A 53 -5.96 -3.80 6.63
N SER A 54 -7.23 -4.16 6.48
CA SER A 54 -7.68 -5.19 5.54
C SER A 54 -7.13 -4.98 4.14
N PHE A 55 -7.01 -3.72 3.70
CA PHE A 55 -6.51 -3.35 2.38
C PHE A 55 -5.02 -3.65 2.21
N ALA A 56 -4.22 -3.62 3.27
CA ALA A 56 -2.78 -3.93 3.21
C ALA A 56 -2.47 -5.44 3.40
N LYS A 57 -3.49 -6.30 3.53
CA LYS A 57 -3.31 -7.74 3.77
C LYS A 57 -2.64 -8.43 2.57
N GLY A 58 -1.49 -9.05 2.76
CA GLY A 58 -0.74 -9.69 1.67
C GLY A 58 0.22 -8.77 0.92
N LEU A 59 0.32 -7.49 1.30
CA LEU A 59 1.51 -6.68 0.98
C LEU A 59 2.70 -7.12 1.84
N PRO A 60 3.95 -6.78 1.46
CA PRO A 60 5.14 -7.02 2.26
C PRO A 60 5.01 -6.58 3.71
N LYS A 61 5.86 -7.16 4.56
CA LYS A 61 5.73 -6.95 6.00
C LYS A 61 5.95 -5.49 6.40
N TYR A 62 6.88 -4.86 5.69
CA TYR A 62 7.39 -3.56 6.00
C TYR A 62 6.80 -2.49 5.09
N ARG A 63 6.74 -1.27 5.60
CA ARG A 63 6.35 -0.08 4.86
C ARG A 63 7.54 0.86 4.82
N ILE A 64 7.81 1.44 3.65
CA ILE A 64 8.74 2.57 3.55
C ILE A 64 7.97 3.88 3.80
N ILE A 65 8.48 4.72 4.69
CA ILE A 65 7.85 5.97 5.11
C ILE A 65 8.90 7.06 5.12
N LYS A 66 8.56 8.25 4.60
CA LYS A 66 9.42 9.44 4.70
C LYS A 66 9.75 9.76 6.16
N ASN A 67 11.02 10.06 6.43
CA ASN A 67 11.44 10.60 7.70
C ASN A 67 11.19 12.12 7.71
N TYR A 68 10.36 12.58 8.63
CA TYR A 68 10.05 13.99 8.85
C TYR A 68 10.87 14.62 9.99
N GLY A 69 12.06 14.08 10.27
CA GLY A 69 12.90 14.49 11.40
C GLY A 69 12.61 13.74 12.70
N PHE A 70 11.99 12.57 12.61
CA PHE A 70 11.81 11.68 13.76
C PHE A 70 13.07 10.84 14.00
N ASP A 71 13.25 10.36 15.22
CA ASP A 71 14.37 9.45 15.55
C ASP A 71 14.09 7.99 15.14
N LYS A 72 12.82 7.64 14.96
CA LYS A 72 12.35 6.27 14.66
C LYS A 72 11.01 6.29 13.94
N CYS A 73 10.55 5.11 13.53
CA CYS A 73 9.23 4.94 12.92
C CYS A 73 8.12 5.53 13.80
N PRO A 74 7.30 6.48 13.28
CA PRO A 74 6.23 7.09 14.05
C PRO A 74 5.06 6.12 14.27
N LEU A 75 4.92 5.13 13.39
CA LEU A 75 3.89 4.10 13.45
C LEU A 75 4.56 2.73 13.33
N GLY A 76 4.38 1.90 14.36
CA GLY A 76 4.91 0.53 14.40
C GLY A 76 6.36 0.41 14.87
N GLU A 77 6.93 -0.77 14.65
CA GLU A 77 8.31 -1.10 15.02
C GLU A 77 9.30 -0.57 13.98
N HIS A 78 10.36 0.09 14.46
CA HIS A 78 11.43 0.59 13.61
C HIS A 78 12.40 -0.53 13.26
N ILE A 79 12.64 -0.74 11.96
CA ILE A 79 13.54 -1.78 11.47
C ILE A 79 14.89 -1.19 11.07
N THR A 80 14.88 -0.13 10.25
CA THR A 80 16.08 0.59 9.86
C THR A 80 15.75 1.96 9.29
N SER A 81 16.74 2.84 9.31
CA SER A 81 16.77 4.09 8.57
C SER A 81 17.40 3.91 7.20
N LEU A 82 16.94 4.70 6.25
CA LEU A 82 17.47 4.85 4.91
C LEU A 82 17.81 6.32 4.70
N GLU A 83 19.04 6.59 4.33
CA GLU A 83 19.46 7.96 4.02
C GLU A 83 19.07 8.32 2.58
N LYS A 84 18.85 9.61 2.34
CA LYS A 84 18.76 10.16 0.99
C LYS A 84 19.94 9.67 0.15
N GLY A 85 19.67 9.25 -1.08
CA GLY A 85 20.66 8.66 -1.98
C GLY A 85 20.72 7.14 -1.92
N THR A 86 20.04 6.49 -0.96
CA THR A 86 19.93 5.03 -0.94
C THR A 86 19.22 4.53 -2.20
N ILE A 87 19.79 3.52 -2.83
CA ILE A 87 19.20 2.82 -3.97
C ILE A 87 18.18 1.80 -3.46
N ILE A 88 16.96 1.86 -4.02
CA ILE A 88 15.90 0.88 -3.78
C ILE A 88 15.44 0.31 -5.13
N GLN A 89 14.89 -0.89 -5.11
CA GLN A 89 14.24 -1.49 -6.26
C GLN A 89 12.74 -1.41 -6.09
N ILE A 90 12.02 -0.89 -7.09
CA ILE A 90 10.56 -1.04 -7.19
C ILE A 90 10.28 -2.20 -8.15
N ASN A 91 9.58 -3.21 -7.66
CA ASN A 91 9.37 -4.48 -8.36
C ASN A 91 8.00 -4.55 -9.03
N SER A 92 6.97 -4.00 -8.38
CA SER A 92 5.60 -4.08 -8.89
C SER A 92 4.70 -2.97 -8.33
N ALA A 93 3.54 -2.83 -8.94
CA ALA A 93 2.48 -1.95 -8.49
C ALA A 93 1.19 -2.74 -8.24
N SER A 94 0.48 -2.42 -7.17
CA SER A 94 -0.77 -3.09 -6.79
C SER A 94 -1.89 -2.08 -6.58
N HIS A 95 -3.03 -2.38 -7.20
CA HIS A 95 -4.30 -1.69 -6.97
C HIS A 95 -5.23 -2.61 -6.20
N ARG A 96 -5.88 -2.08 -5.17
CA ARG A 96 -6.77 -2.85 -4.31
C ARG A 96 -8.09 -2.15 -4.19
N SER A 97 -9.11 -2.74 -4.80
CA SER A 97 -10.46 -2.20 -4.83
C SER A 97 -11.30 -2.85 -3.75
N HIS A 98 -11.73 -2.06 -2.78
CA HIS A 98 -12.58 -2.52 -1.69
C HIS A 98 -14.02 -2.13 -1.92
N TRP A 99 -14.92 -3.09 -1.77
CA TRP A 99 -16.35 -2.95 -1.98
C TRP A 99 -17.07 -3.43 -0.71
N GLY A 100 -17.60 -2.47 0.04
CA GLY A 100 -18.49 -2.71 1.19
C GLY A 100 -19.63 -1.70 1.17
N LEU A 101 -19.92 -1.05 2.32
CA LEU A 101 -20.83 0.10 2.36
C LEU A 101 -20.33 1.29 1.52
N PHE A 102 -19.01 1.41 1.37
CA PHE A 102 -18.34 2.39 0.54
C PHE A 102 -17.37 1.68 -0.39
N HIS A 103 -17.13 2.29 -1.56
CA HIS A 103 -16.11 1.87 -2.50
C HIS A 103 -14.84 2.71 -2.30
N SER A 104 -13.69 2.03 -2.28
CA SER A 104 -12.40 2.67 -2.09
C SER A 104 -11.30 1.90 -2.81
N ASP A 105 -10.47 2.62 -3.57
CA ASP A 105 -9.35 2.08 -4.33
C ASP A 105 -8.02 2.52 -3.69
N HIS A 106 -7.20 1.55 -3.30
CA HIS A 106 -5.91 1.79 -2.67
C HIS A 106 -4.76 1.39 -3.59
N TRP A 107 -3.76 2.25 -3.68
CA TRP A 107 -2.66 2.10 -4.63
C TRP A 107 -1.32 1.98 -3.89
N TYR A 108 -0.51 1.01 -4.32
CA TYR A 108 0.74 0.66 -3.67
C TYR A 108 1.84 0.42 -4.69
N LEU A 109 3.05 0.83 -4.35
CA LEU A 109 4.26 0.31 -4.98
C LEU A 109 4.92 -0.70 -4.04
N ILE A 110 5.38 -1.80 -4.59
CA ILE A 110 6.03 -2.88 -3.87
C ILE A 110 7.48 -2.92 -4.33
N GLY A 111 8.38 -2.89 -3.37
CA GLY A 111 9.81 -2.79 -3.63
C GLY A 111 10.64 -3.56 -2.63
N SER A 112 11.94 -3.51 -2.83
CA SER A 112 12.92 -4.09 -1.94
C SER A 112 14.17 -3.21 -1.83
N VAL A 113 14.90 -3.39 -0.73
CA VAL A 113 16.19 -2.72 -0.51
C VAL A 113 17.14 -3.69 0.16
N GLN A 114 18.39 -3.71 -0.32
CA GLN A 114 19.45 -4.51 0.27
C GLN A 114 20.31 -3.65 1.20
N LEU A 115 20.33 -3.99 2.49
CA LEU A 115 21.11 -3.28 3.51
C LEU A 115 21.88 -4.30 4.35
N ASN A 116 23.18 -4.08 4.50
CA ASN A 116 24.03 -4.94 5.34
C ASN A 116 23.89 -6.44 5.01
N GLY A 117 23.77 -6.77 3.72
CA GLY A 117 23.61 -8.14 3.23
C GLY A 117 22.21 -8.75 3.42
N LYS A 118 21.23 -8.00 3.97
CA LYS A 118 19.84 -8.44 4.12
C LYS A 118 18.93 -7.71 3.14
N ASN A 119 18.00 -8.44 2.53
CA ASN A 119 16.95 -7.86 1.70
C ASN A 119 15.71 -7.54 2.57
N TYR A 120 15.16 -6.34 2.40
CA TYR A 120 13.93 -5.90 3.05
C TYR A 120 12.87 -5.58 2.00
N ASP A 121 11.87 -6.44 1.90
CA ASP A 121 10.70 -6.18 1.04
C ASP A 121 9.74 -5.22 1.74
N PHE A 122 9.36 -4.15 1.05
CA PHE A 122 8.49 -3.12 1.57
C PHE A 122 7.39 -2.76 0.57
N TYR A 123 6.38 -2.04 1.06
CA TYR A 123 5.48 -1.29 0.20
C TYR A 123 5.51 0.20 0.52
N ASN A 124 5.29 1.02 -0.51
CA ASN A 124 4.97 2.44 -0.43
C ASN A 124 3.48 2.63 -0.74
N TYR A 125 2.79 3.44 0.05
CA TYR A 125 1.36 3.72 -0.15
C TYR A 125 1.21 5.01 -0.95
N LEU A 126 0.66 4.92 -2.15
CA LEU A 126 0.51 6.05 -3.07
C LEU A 126 -0.71 6.90 -2.76
N GLY A 127 -1.79 6.28 -2.27
CA GLY A 127 -3.01 7.01 -1.94
C GLY A 127 -4.30 6.21 -2.11
N LEU A 128 -5.40 6.95 -1.94
CA LEU A 128 -6.77 6.48 -2.02
C LEU A 128 -7.49 7.20 -3.16
N THR A 129 -8.23 6.46 -3.97
CA THR A 129 -9.18 7.00 -4.94
C THR A 129 -10.53 6.26 -4.83
N THR A 130 -11.52 6.69 -5.60
CA THR A 130 -12.87 6.08 -5.64
C THR A 130 -13.41 5.94 -7.06
N ASN A 131 -12.53 6.08 -8.05
CA ASN A 131 -12.87 6.13 -9.47
C ASN A 131 -12.14 5.05 -10.28
N GLY A 132 -11.43 4.13 -9.63
CA GLY A 132 -10.65 3.09 -10.28
C GLY A 132 -9.37 3.59 -10.98
N LEU A 133 -9.03 4.88 -10.85
CA LEU A 133 -7.83 5.46 -11.44
C LEU A 133 -6.76 5.70 -10.35
N PRO A 134 -5.46 5.62 -10.70
CA PRO A 134 -4.39 5.95 -9.75
C PRO A 134 -4.47 7.42 -9.31
N PRO A 135 -3.93 7.77 -8.13
CA PRO A 135 -3.88 9.16 -7.69
C PRO A 135 -3.09 10.00 -8.69
N GLU A 136 -3.47 11.27 -8.86
CA GLU A 136 -2.71 12.20 -9.69
C GLU A 136 -1.32 12.43 -9.10
N LYS A 137 -0.30 12.65 -9.94
CA LYS A 137 1.09 12.88 -9.48
C LYS A 137 1.22 14.00 -8.45
N THR A 138 0.36 15.02 -8.51
CA THR A 138 0.31 16.12 -7.53
C THR A 138 -0.07 15.68 -6.12
N GLN A 139 -0.71 14.51 -5.97
CA GLN A 139 -1.14 13.94 -4.70
C GLN A 139 -0.20 12.84 -4.18
N ILE A 140 0.74 12.35 -5.01
CA ILE A 140 1.66 11.28 -4.65
C ILE A 140 2.97 11.90 -4.13
N GLU A 141 3.22 11.80 -2.82
CA GLU A 141 4.56 12.02 -2.28
C GLU A 141 5.44 10.79 -2.55
N LEU A 142 6.02 10.72 -3.75
CA LEU A 142 7.07 9.74 -4.05
C LEU A 142 8.32 10.06 -3.21
N LEU A 143 8.99 9.01 -2.76
CA LEU A 143 10.18 9.12 -1.92
C LEU A 143 11.49 9.23 -2.72
N TRP A 144 11.41 9.22 -4.05
CA TRP A 144 12.51 9.20 -5.00
C TRP A 144 12.35 10.26 -6.08
#